data_AF-A0A961Y4Q1-F1
#
_entry.id   AF-A0A961Y4Q1-F1
#
_cell.length_a   1.000
_cell.length_b   1.000
_cell.length_c   1.000
_cell.angle_alpha   90.00
_cell.angle_beta   90.00
_cell.angle_gamma   90.00
#
_symmetry.space_group_name_H-M   'P 1'
#
loop_
_entity.id
_entity.type
_entity.pdbx_description
1 polymer ?
#
loop_
_entity_poly.entity_id
_entity_poly.type
_entity_poly.pdbx_seq_one_letter_code
_entity_poly.pdbx_strand_id
1 'polypeptide(L)'
;ELDFLIDTKSKDIYLGELNPRITGASSMTNHAAFAHADAPLFLFHLLEFSGVPFDIDIDELNARWADRANVDSWCQMVVKHTGDSIDQITEAPETGIWRMLDDGSVEFDRFDYHRRAVESEREAFFLRILRPGDYQYEGADLGIIVTRGRAMDDRFRLQQRSKKWIDGLRKHFKSVPLSAQVAPAPLELEDHKFKIF
;
A
#
# COMPACT_ATOMS: atom_id res chain seq x y z
N GLU A 1 5.77 18.41 1.09
CA GLU A 1 6.56 17.16 0.92
C GLU A 1 7.85 17.53 0.20
N LEU A 2 8.98 16.98 0.66
CA LEU A 2 10.31 17.20 0.11
C LEU A 2 10.88 15.84 -0.28
N ASP A 3 11.29 15.71 -1.53
CA ASP A 3 11.85 14.47 -2.05
C ASP A 3 13.35 14.62 -2.23
N PHE A 4 14.08 13.66 -1.70
CA PHE A 4 15.54 13.65 -1.73
C PHE A 4 16.06 12.40 -2.42
N LEU A 5 17.12 12.55 -3.20
CA LEU A 5 17.97 11.46 -3.66
C LEU A 5 19.20 11.39 -2.74
N ILE A 6 19.45 10.22 -2.15
CA ILE A 6 20.60 9.98 -1.28
C ILE A 6 21.59 9.08 -2.01
N ASP A 7 22.82 9.56 -2.22
CA ASP A 7 23.90 8.71 -2.73
C ASP A 7 24.33 7.74 -1.61
N THR A 8 24.19 6.44 -1.85
CA THR A 8 24.50 5.43 -0.82
C THR A 8 26.00 5.28 -0.54
N LYS A 9 26.87 5.69 -1.47
CA LYS A 9 28.33 5.65 -1.35
C LYS A 9 28.88 6.91 -0.71
N SER A 10 28.56 8.08 -1.26
CA SER A 10 29.09 9.37 -0.76
C SER A 10 28.30 9.92 0.42
N LYS A 11 27.04 9.48 0.60
CA LYS A 11 26.07 10.03 1.57
C LYS A 11 25.63 11.45 1.27
N ASP A 12 25.90 11.94 0.06
CA ASP A 12 25.39 13.22 -0.39
C ASP A 12 23.86 13.16 -0.55
N ILE A 13 23.22 14.28 -0.22
CA ILE A 13 21.77 14.44 -0.27
C ILE A 13 21.45 15.49 -1.32
N TYR A 14 20.66 15.10 -2.31
CA TYR A 14 20.24 15.96 -3.40
C TYR A 14 18.74 16.21 -3.29
N LEU A 15 18.34 17.48 -3.18
CA LEU A 15 16.93 17.86 -3.24
C LEU A 15 16.42 17.63 -4.67
N GLY A 16 15.42 16.78 -4.82
CA GLY A 16 14.77 16.49 -6.10
C GLY A 16 13.60 17.42 -6.36
N GLU A 17 12.56 17.32 -5.52
CA GLU A 17 11.36 18.15 -5.65
C GLU A 17 10.85 18.70 -4.32
N LEU A 18 10.21 19.87 -4.39
CA LEU A 18 9.42 20.45 -3.31
C LEU A 18 7.96 20.50 -3.77
N ASN A 19 7.14 19.72 -3.09
CA ASN A 19 5.70 19.73 -3.25
C ASN A 19 5.07 20.60 -2.15
N PRO A 20 4.59 21.82 -2.45
CA PRO A 20 3.94 22.70 -1.48
C PRO A 20 2.50 22.27 -1.21
N ARG A 21 2.33 20.99 -0.86
CA ARG A 21 1.04 20.35 -0.54
C ARG A 21 1.24 19.30 0.55
N ILE A 22 0.16 19.00 1.25
CA ILE A 22 0.08 17.83 2.13
C ILE A 22 -0.08 16.60 1.22
N THR A 23 0.86 15.65 1.31
CA THR A 23 0.85 14.44 0.47
C THR A 23 -0.21 13.45 0.94
N GLY A 24 -0.89 12.76 0.01
CA GLY A 24 -1.87 11.71 0.34
C GLY A 24 -1.23 10.44 0.92
N ALA A 25 0.08 10.26 0.70
CA ALA A 25 0.88 9.23 1.36
C ALA A 25 1.00 9.47 2.88
N SER A 26 0.71 10.69 3.35
CA SER A 26 0.82 11.08 4.77
C SER A 26 -0.01 10.22 5.70
N SER A 27 -1.17 9.71 5.28
CA SER A 27 -1.93 8.80 6.14
C SER A 27 -1.20 7.48 6.41
N MET A 28 -0.30 7.07 5.49
CA MET A 28 0.43 5.80 5.47
C MET A 28 1.84 5.92 6.05
N THR A 29 2.43 7.12 5.98
CA THR A 29 3.77 7.46 6.48
C THR A 29 3.75 8.33 7.73
N ASN A 30 2.58 8.67 8.29
CA ASN A 30 2.45 9.18 9.66
C ASN A 30 2.68 8.03 10.65
N HIS A 31 3.86 7.40 10.51
CA HIS A 31 4.42 6.22 11.17
C HIS A 31 4.78 6.52 12.60
N ALA A 32 3.89 7.17 13.30
CA ALA A 32 4.08 7.35 14.70
C ALA A 32 2.72 7.15 15.36
N ALA A 33 2.68 6.27 16.36
CA ALA A 33 1.59 6.17 17.33
C ALA A 33 1.10 7.56 17.79
N PHE A 34 2.01 8.52 17.69
CA PHE A 34 1.90 9.97 17.69
C PHE A 34 0.74 10.67 16.96
N ALA A 35 0.16 10.13 15.88
CA ALA A 35 -1.05 10.73 15.29
C ALA A 35 -2.20 10.87 16.32
N HIS A 36 -2.08 10.18 17.47
CA HIS A 36 -2.97 10.26 18.62
C HIS A 36 -2.40 10.97 19.84
N ALA A 37 -1.08 11.22 19.92
CA ALA A 37 -0.42 11.74 21.13
C ALA A 37 -0.13 13.25 21.08
N ASP A 38 -0.28 13.89 19.92
CA ASP A 38 0.12 15.28 19.71
C ASP A 38 -0.75 16.01 18.68
N ALA A 39 -0.61 17.33 18.63
CA ALA A 39 -1.38 18.18 17.72
C ALA A 39 -1.18 17.74 16.25
N PRO A 40 -2.26 17.45 15.50
CA PRO A 40 -2.14 17.15 14.07
C PRO A 40 -1.46 18.28 13.32
N LEU A 41 -0.62 17.97 12.31
CA LEU A 41 0.06 18.98 11.50
C LEU A 41 -0.87 20.07 10.94
N PHE A 42 -2.10 19.70 10.61
CA PHE A 42 -3.14 20.62 10.16
C PHE A 42 -3.51 21.70 11.20
N LEU A 43 -3.40 21.40 12.49
CA LEU A 43 -3.69 22.35 13.55
C LEU A 43 -2.67 23.51 13.58
N PHE A 44 -1.40 23.24 13.30
CA PHE A 44 -0.39 24.31 13.15
C PHE A 44 -0.70 25.21 11.94
N HIS A 45 -1.19 24.63 10.84
CA HIS A 45 -1.67 25.42 9.70
C HIS A 45 -2.88 26.29 10.07
N LEU A 46 -3.81 25.79 10.90
CA LEU A 46 -4.94 26.57 11.37
C LEU A 46 -4.52 27.70 12.32
N LEU A 47 -3.59 27.45 13.24
CA LEU A 47 -3.05 28.47 14.14
C LEU A 47 -2.43 29.62 13.34
N GLU A 48 -1.55 29.29 12.39
CA GLU A 48 -0.93 30.25 11.48
C GLU A 48 -1.99 31.03 10.67
N PHE A 49 -2.95 30.31 10.07
CA PHE A 49 -4.02 30.93 9.29
C PHE A 49 -4.93 31.84 10.13
N SER A 50 -5.19 31.47 11.38
CA SER A 50 -6.04 32.24 12.30
C SER A 50 -5.39 33.52 12.82
N GLY A 51 -4.08 33.71 12.58
CA GLY A 51 -3.34 34.87 13.06
C GLY A 51 -3.22 34.94 14.59
N VAL A 52 -3.46 33.83 15.29
CA VAL A 52 -3.35 33.73 16.74
C VAL A 52 -1.87 33.54 17.09
N PRO A 53 -1.30 34.33 18.03
CA PRO A 53 0.05 34.10 18.50
C PRO A 53 0.18 32.74 19.18
N PHE A 54 1.17 31.96 18.78
CA PHE A 54 1.53 30.69 19.43
C PHE A 54 3.06 30.61 19.57
N ASP A 55 3.50 29.83 20.55
CA ASP A 55 4.91 29.51 20.78
C ASP A 55 5.09 28.00 20.66
N ILE A 56 6.12 27.57 19.95
CA ILE A 56 6.40 26.15 19.68
C ILE A 56 7.90 25.90 19.71
N ASP A 57 8.32 24.92 20.53
CA ASP A 57 9.70 24.43 20.53
C ASP A 57 9.88 23.42 19.39
N ILE A 58 10.47 23.89 18.29
CA ILE A 58 10.71 23.09 17.10
C ILE A 58 11.73 21.98 17.37
N ASP A 59 12.72 22.23 18.23
CA ASP A 59 13.80 21.28 18.52
C ASP A 59 13.30 20.16 19.42
N GLU A 60 12.50 20.48 20.45
CA GLU A 60 11.82 19.48 21.28
C GLU A 60 10.90 18.60 20.41
N LEU A 61 10.12 19.23 19.54
CA LEU A 61 9.19 18.55 18.66
C LEU A 61 9.92 17.56 17.73
N ASN A 62 10.97 18.02 17.05
CA ASN A 62 11.79 17.19 16.17
C ASN A 62 12.50 16.06 16.93
N ALA A 63 13.06 16.33 18.11
CA ALA A 63 13.73 15.31 18.92
C ALA A 63 12.74 14.21 19.35
N ARG A 64 11.53 14.60 19.76
CA ARG A 64 10.46 13.65 20.12
C ARG A 64 9.98 12.86 18.92
N TRP A 65 9.85 13.48 17.74
CA TRP A 65 9.38 12.82 16.51
C TRP A 65 10.40 11.84 15.94
N ALA A 66 11.69 12.13 16.12
CA ALA A 66 12.78 11.28 15.66
C ALA A 66 13.07 10.09 16.60
N ASP A 67 12.48 10.06 17.80
CA ASP A 67 12.66 8.94 18.73
C ASP A 67 12.10 7.66 18.13
N ARG A 68 12.94 6.61 18.06
CA ARG A 68 12.58 5.30 17.52
C ARG A 68 11.40 4.67 18.24
N ALA A 69 11.21 4.93 19.54
CA ALA A 69 10.06 4.43 20.29
C ALA A 69 8.73 5.00 19.78
N ASN A 70 8.77 6.17 19.14
CA ASN A 70 7.61 6.81 18.55
C ASN A 70 7.41 6.44 17.08
N VAL A 71 8.35 5.71 16.45
CA VAL A 71 8.25 5.32 15.04
C VAL A 71 7.66 3.92 14.90
N ASP A 72 6.38 3.85 14.54
CA ASP A 72 5.72 2.59 14.20
C ASP A 72 6.18 2.12 12.81
N SER A 73 6.75 0.91 12.74
CA SER A 73 7.09 0.33 11.45
C SER A 73 5.86 -0.27 10.80
N TRP A 74 5.42 0.30 9.68
CA TRP A 74 4.53 -0.40 8.74
C TRP A 74 5.12 -0.45 7.33
N CYS A 75 4.62 -1.38 6.54
CA CYS A 75 4.92 -1.47 5.13
C CYS A 75 3.67 -1.73 4.30
N GLN A 76 3.74 -1.27 3.06
CA GLN A 76 2.78 -1.56 2.01
C GLN A 76 3.49 -2.31 0.89
N MET A 77 2.89 -3.38 0.38
CA MET A 77 3.37 -4.14 -0.77
C MET A 77 2.26 -4.19 -1.81
N VAL A 78 2.59 -3.88 -3.06
CA VAL A 78 1.68 -4.07 -4.19
C VAL A 78 1.98 -5.42 -4.82
N VAL A 79 0.99 -6.30 -4.88
CA VAL A 79 1.11 -7.64 -5.44
C VAL A 79 0.75 -7.58 -6.91
N LYS A 80 1.70 -7.90 -7.78
CA LYS A 80 1.51 -7.92 -9.22
C LYS A 80 1.39 -9.33 -9.78
N HIS A 81 0.62 -9.48 -10.85
CA HIS A 81 0.76 -10.63 -11.74
C HIS A 81 2.08 -10.50 -12.51
N THR A 82 2.84 -11.58 -12.52
CA THR A 82 4.21 -11.63 -13.05
C THR A 82 4.36 -12.68 -14.15
N GLY A 83 3.29 -13.41 -14.46
CA GLY A 83 3.29 -14.35 -15.57
C GLY A 83 3.01 -13.63 -16.87
N ASP A 84 3.66 -14.10 -17.94
CA ASP A 84 3.34 -13.74 -19.32
C ASP A 84 2.10 -14.54 -19.77
N SER A 85 0.95 -14.18 -19.20
CA SER A 85 -0.35 -14.78 -19.50
C SER A 85 -1.45 -13.74 -19.43
N ILE A 86 -2.53 -13.97 -20.19
CA ILE A 86 -3.78 -13.21 -20.07
C ILE A 86 -4.87 -14.20 -19.65
N ASP A 87 -5.33 -14.06 -18.41
CA ASP A 87 -6.31 -14.97 -17.82
C ASP A 87 -7.48 -14.18 -17.25
N GLN A 88 -8.69 -14.75 -17.31
CA GLN A 88 -9.83 -14.20 -16.60
C GLN A 88 -9.86 -14.77 -15.19
N ILE A 89 -9.96 -13.89 -14.19
CA ILE A 89 -10.02 -14.27 -12.78
C ILE A 89 -11.40 -14.87 -12.49
N THR A 90 -11.43 -16.07 -11.93
CA THR A 90 -12.65 -16.77 -11.50
C THR A 90 -12.86 -16.68 -9.99
N GLU A 91 -11.79 -16.60 -9.21
CA GLU A 91 -11.82 -16.40 -7.77
C GLU A 91 -10.72 -15.41 -7.34
N ALA A 92 -11.03 -14.54 -6.38
CA ALA A 92 -10.06 -13.59 -5.82
C ALA A 92 -10.26 -13.44 -4.31
N PRO A 93 -9.17 -13.29 -3.52
CA PRO A 93 -9.24 -13.09 -2.08
C PRO A 93 -10.09 -11.87 -1.70
N GLU A 94 -10.80 -11.93 -0.58
CA GLU A 94 -11.59 -10.81 -0.09
C GLU A 94 -10.72 -9.71 0.53
N THR A 95 -11.18 -8.46 0.38
CA THR A 95 -10.62 -7.33 1.14
C THR A 95 -10.91 -7.52 2.61
N GLY A 96 -9.92 -7.32 3.47
CA GLY A 96 -10.09 -7.45 4.92
C GLY A 96 -8.78 -7.82 5.63
N ILE A 97 -8.91 -8.31 6.85
CA ILE A 97 -7.80 -8.80 7.67
C ILE A 97 -7.58 -10.28 7.39
N TRP A 98 -6.31 -10.59 7.12
CA TRP A 98 -5.79 -11.91 6.90
C TRP A 98 -4.76 -12.23 7.98
N ARG A 99 -4.65 -13.52 8.31
CA ARG A 99 -3.72 -14.01 9.33
C ARG A 99 -2.78 -15.04 8.74
N MET A 100 -1.50 -14.95 9.14
CA MET A 100 -0.49 -15.97 8.84
C MET A 100 -0.42 -16.99 9.97
N LEU A 101 -0.61 -18.26 9.64
CA LEU A 101 -0.49 -19.40 10.55
C LEU A 101 0.98 -19.77 10.78
N ASP A 102 1.25 -20.60 11.79
CA ASP A 102 2.62 -21.01 12.16
C ASP A 102 3.32 -21.80 11.03
N ASP A 103 2.57 -22.48 10.17
CA ASP A 103 3.08 -23.16 8.98
C ASP A 103 3.40 -22.20 7.81
N GLY A 104 3.03 -20.92 7.93
CA GLY A 104 3.20 -19.89 6.93
C GLY A 104 2.10 -19.81 5.88
N SER A 105 1.03 -20.59 6.01
CA SER A 105 -0.19 -20.40 5.23
C SER A 105 -0.93 -19.14 5.68
N VAL A 106 -1.77 -18.60 4.79
CA VAL A 106 -2.47 -17.33 4.98
C VAL A 106 -3.97 -17.59 4.81
N GLU A 107 -4.75 -17.22 5.81
CA GLU A 107 -6.21 -17.42 5.86
C GLU A 107 -6.93 -16.09 6.10
N PHE A 108 -8.15 -16.00 5.55
CA PHE A 108 -9.01 -14.87 5.82
C PHE A 108 -9.52 -14.96 7.24
N ASP A 109 -9.45 -13.86 7.98
CA ASP A 109 -9.93 -13.79 9.36
C ASP A 109 -11.24 -13.03 9.45
N ARG A 110 -11.24 -11.75 9.07
CA ARG A 110 -12.41 -10.88 9.19
C ARG A 110 -12.42 -9.75 8.20
N PHE A 111 -13.62 -9.31 7.82
CA PHE A 111 -13.77 -8.05 7.09
C PHE A 111 -13.44 -6.87 8.01
N ASP A 112 -12.64 -5.96 7.50
CA ASP A 112 -12.45 -4.64 8.07
C ASP A 112 -12.24 -3.66 6.90
N TYR A 113 -12.46 -2.38 7.14
CA TYR A 113 -12.16 -1.31 6.19
C TYR A 113 -11.00 -0.43 6.70
N HIS A 114 -10.56 -0.64 7.94
CA HIS A 114 -9.43 0.05 8.55
C HIS A 114 -8.19 -0.85 8.60
N ARG A 115 -7.17 -0.47 7.82
CA ARG A 115 -5.84 -1.11 7.88
C ARG A 115 -5.18 -1.12 9.28
N ARG A 116 -5.61 -0.23 10.19
CA ARG A 116 -5.07 -0.11 11.55
C ARG A 116 -5.52 -1.24 12.48
N ALA A 117 -6.51 -2.04 12.07
CA ALA A 117 -6.96 -3.21 12.80
C ALA A 117 -5.93 -4.37 12.79
N VAL A 118 -4.82 -4.23 12.06
CA VAL A 118 -3.67 -5.14 12.13
C VAL A 118 -2.94 -4.94 13.46
N GLU A 119 -3.04 -5.94 14.33
CA GLU A 119 -2.51 -5.88 15.70
C GLU A 119 -1.06 -6.36 15.79
N SER A 120 -0.61 -7.18 14.83
CA SER A 120 0.72 -7.79 14.86
C SER A 120 1.30 -8.00 13.46
N GLU A 121 2.57 -8.41 13.38
CA GLU A 121 3.21 -8.79 12.11
C GLU A 121 2.67 -10.11 11.53
N ARG A 122 1.84 -10.85 12.28
CA ARG A 122 1.14 -12.06 11.83
C ARG A 122 -0.22 -11.76 11.19
N GLU A 123 -0.65 -10.50 11.22
CA GLU A 123 -1.84 -10.04 10.52
C GLU A 123 -1.46 -9.10 9.37
N ALA A 124 -2.32 -9.06 8.36
CA ALA A 124 -2.21 -8.15 7.23
C ALA A 124 -3.59 -7.64 6.85
N PHE A 125 -3.69 -6.37 6.48
CA PHE A 125 -4.84 -5.87 5.74
C PHE A 125 -4.57 -6.07 4.25
N PHE A 126 -5.44 -6.79 3.57
CA PHE A 126 -5.41 -6.96 2.12
C PHE A 126 -6.51 -6.12 1.48
N LEU A 127 -6.14 -5.29 0.51
CA LEU A 127 -7.06 -4.58 -0.37
C LEU A 127 -7.04 -5.22 -1.74
N ARG A 128 -8.13 -5.86 -2.11
CA ARG A 128 -8.33 -6.42 -3.46
C ARG A 128 -8.43 -5.30 -4.48
N ILE A 129 -7.65 -5.40 -5.58
CA ILE A 129 -7.77 -4.52 -6.75
C ILE A 129 -8.56 -5.23 -7.85
N LEU A 130 -8.15 -6.44 -8.25
CA LEU A 130 -8.86 -7.23 -9.26
C LEU A 130 -9.83 -8.22 -8.63
N ARG A 131 -11.03 -8.33 -9.20
CA ARG A 131 -12.11 -9.20 -8.72
C ARG A 131 -12.48 -10.29 -9.74
N PRO A 132 -13.31 -11.28 -9.38
CA PRO A 132 -13.82 -12.25 -10.33
C PRO A 132 -14.48 -11.57 -11.53
N GLY A 133 -14.13 -12.01 -12.73
CA GLY A 133 -14.54 -11.43 -14.01
C GLY A 133 -13.52 -10.48 -14.64
N ASP A 134 -12.60 -9.91 -13.86
CA ASP A 134 -11.51 -9.07 -14.38
C ASP A 134 -10.41 -9.93 -15.03
N TYR A 135 -9.53 -9.28 -15.79
CA TYR A 135 -8.40 -9.93 -16.43
C TYR A 135 -7.09 -9.62 -15.70
N GLN A 136 -6.27 -10.65 -15.49
CA GLN A 136 -4.88 -10.49 -15.07
C GLN A 136 -3.96 -10.63 -16.30
N TYR A 137 -2.94 -9.76 -16.37
CA TYR A 137 -1.91 -9.74 -17.40
C TYR A 137 -0.58 -9.30 -16.77
N GLU A 138 0.53 -9.50 -17.47
CA GLU A 138 1.85 -9.17 -16.92
C GLU A 138 1.89 -7.72 -16.42
N GLY A 139 2.23 -7.52 -15.14
CA GLY A 139 2.30 -6.21 -14.51
C GLY A 139 1.00 -5.71 -13.86
N ALA A 140 -0.13 -6.40 -14.07
CA ALA A 140 -1.41 -6.05 -13.46
C ALA A 140 -1.34 -6.10 -11.92
N ASP A 141 -1.91 -5.09 -11.26
CA ASP A 141 -1.98 -5.01 -9.80
C ASP A 141 -3.12 -5.87 -9.26
N LEU A 142 -2.80 -6.99 -8.61
CA LEU A 142 -3.80 -7.91 -8.05
C LEU A 142 -4.42 -7.36 -6.76
N GLY A 143 -3.59 -6.74 -5.92
CA GLY A 143 -4.01 -6.19 -4.64
C GLY A 143 -2.87 -5.57 -3.85
N ILE A 144 -3.21 -4.97 -2.71
CA ILE A 144 -2.28 -4.28 -1.83
C ILE A 144 -2.29 -4.96 -0.46
N ILE A 145 -1.10 -5.28 0.06
CA ILE A 145 -0.89 -5.83 1.40
C ILE A 145 -0.37 -4.70 2.29
N VAL A 146 -1.00 -4.48 3.44
CA VAL A 146 -0.54 -3.57 4.48
C VAL A 146 -0.27 -4.38 5.75
N THR A 147 0.97 -4.34 6.24
CA THR A 147 1.40 -5.09 7.43
C THR A 147 2.26 -4.23 8.33
N ARG A 148 2.33 -4.60 9.62
CA ARG A 148 3.37 -4.09 10.53
C ARG A 148 4.75 -4.66 10.17
N GLY A 149 5.78 -3.93 10.59
CA GLY A 149 7.18 -4.24 10.37
C GLY A 149 7.72 -3.85 9.00
N ARG A 150 9.01 -4.07 8.81
CA ARG A 150 9.68 -3.81 7.52
C ARG A 150 9.44 -4.96 6.54
N ALA A 151 9.21 -4.63 5.27
CA ALA A 151 9.10 -5.64 4.20
C ALA A 151 10.46 -6.12 3.68
N MET A 152 11.50 -5.30 3.83
CA MET A 152 12.84 -5.53 3.28
C MET A 152 13.92 -5.51 4.35
N ASP A 153 15.04 -6.17 4.08
CA ASP A 153 16.28 -6.04 4.85
C ASP A 153 17.10 -4.82 4.40
N ASP A 154 18.24 -4.57 5.06
CA ASP A 154 19.13 -3.44 4.75
C ASP A 154 19.85 -3.55 3.39
N ARG A 155 19.66 -4.68 2.69
CA ARG A 155 20.15 -4.90 1.33
C ARG A 155 19.01 -4.81 0.30
N PHE A 156 17.86 -4.25 0.67
CA PHE A 156 16.67 -4.10 -0.16
C PHE A 156 16.09 -5.42 -0.69
N ARG A 157 16.31 -6.53 0.03
CA ARG A 157 15.73 -7.83 -0.31
C ARG A 157 14.49 -8.04 0.51
N LEU A 158 13.42 -8.55 -0.11
CA LEU A 158 12.21 -8.95 0.61
C LEU A 158 12.53 -9.98 1.68
N GLN A 159 12.03 -9.73 2.89
CA GLN A 159 12.13 -10.68 3.99
C GLN A 159 11.31 -11.94 3.70
N GLN A 160 11.66 -13.05 4.36
CA GLN A 160 10.95 -14.32 4.17
C GLN A 160 9.46 -14.21 4.52
N ARG A 161 9.11 -13.42 5.54
CA ARG A 161 7.72 -13.12 5.90
C ARG A 161 6.96 -12.44 4.76
N SER A 162 7.54 -11.42 4.15
CA SER A 162 6.93 -10.70 3.03
C SER A 162 6.67 -11.61 1.84
N LYS A 163 7.62 -12.51 1.53
CA LYS A 163 7.42 -13.53 0.48
C LYS A 163 6.28 -14.48 0.82
N LYS A 164 6.22 -14.99 2.07
CA LYS A 164 5.11 -15.83 2.53
C LYS A 164 3.75 -15.13 2.40
N TRP A 165 3.67 -13.84 2.73
CA TRP A 165 2.44 -13.06 2.54
C TRP A 165 2.03 -12.97 1.06
N ILE A 166 2.98 -12.63 0.18
CA ILE A 166 2.74 -12.52 -1.27
C ILE A 166 2.29 -13.87 -1.83
N ASP A 167 3.04 -14.93 -1.56
CA ASP A 167 2.77 -16.27 -2.08
C ASP A 167 1.47 -16.83 -1.48
N GLY A 168 1.22 -16.58 -0.20
CA GLY A 168 0.01 -16.99 0.51
C GLY A 168 -1.25 -16.38 -0.10
N LEU A 169 -1.27 -15.05 -0.30
CA LEU A 169 -2.41 -14.37 -0.92
C LEU A 169 -2.59 -14.70 -2.40
N ARG A 170 -1.50 -14.86 -3.16
CA ARG A 170 -1.56 -15.25 -4.58
C ARG A 170 -2.25 -16.61 -4.77
N LYS A 171 -2.12 -17.55 -3.82
CA LYS A 171 -2.80 -18.86 -3.89
C LYS A 171 -4.33 -18.78 -3.83
N HIS A 172 -4.89 -17.66 -3.36
CA HIS A 172 -6.34 -17.44 -3.33
C HIS A 172 -6.89 -16.85 -4.63
N PHE A 173 -6.02 -16.50 -5.59
CA PHE A 173 -6.45 -16.17 -6.93
C PHE A 173 -6.57 -17.44 -7.76
N LYS A 174 -7.70 -17.61 -8.44
CA LYS A 174 -7.88 -18.61 -9.49
C LYS A 174 -8.27 -17.92 -10.78
N SER A 175 -7.76 -18.43 -11.88
CA SER A 175 -8.00 -17.88 -13.20
C SER A 175 -8.13 -18.98 -14.23
N VAL A 176 -8.80 -18.66 -15.33
CA VAL A 176 -8.88 -19.49 -16.53
C VAL A 176 -8.18 -18.76 -17.66
N PRO A 177 -7.31 -19.45 -18.43
CA PRO A 177 -6.68 -18.83 -19.58
C PRO A 177 -7.74 -18.29 -20.53
N LEU A 178 -7.51 -17.08 -21.05
CA LEU A 178 -8.33 -16.58 -22.13
C LEU A 178 -7.96 -17.36 -23.39
N SER A 179 -8.61 -18.51 -23.59
CA SER A 179 -8.40 -19.29 -24.80
C SER A 179 -8.78 -18.43 -26.00
N ALA A 180 -7.98 -18.45 -27.06
CA ALA A 180 -8.24 -17.75 -28.32
C ALA A 180 -9.45 -18.31 -29.11
N GLN A 181 -10.45 -18.86 -28.43
CA GLN A 181 -11.77 -19.18 -28.97
C GLN A 181 -12.75 -18.06 -28.61
N VAL A 182 -12.37 -16.83 -28.95
CA VAL A 182 -13.37 -15.75 -29.03
C VAL A 182 -14.18 -16.09 -30.27
N ALA A 183 -15.49 -16.33 -30.11
CA ALA A 183 -16.41 -16.32 -31.25
C ALA A 183 -16.09 -15.06 -32.07
N PRO A 184 -15.96 -15.15 -33.41
CA PRO A 184 -15.52 -14.02 -34.22
C PRO A 184 -16.32 -12.79 -33.82
N ALA A 185 -15.62 -11.66 -33.65
CA ALA A 185 -16.27 -10.39 -33.40
C ALA A 185 -17.43 -10.25 -34.40
N PRO A 186 -18.65 -9.87 -33.95
CA PRO A 186 -19.76 -9.64 -34.85
C PRO A 186 -19.28 -8.76 -36.00
N LEU A 187 -19.57 -9.15 -37.24
CA LEU A 187 -19.18 -8.40 -38.44
C LEU A 187 -19.69 -6.94 -38.39
N GLU A 188 -20.74 -6.70 -37.61
CA GLU A 188 -21.29 -5.39 -37.32
C GLU A 188 -21.49 -5.22 -35.81
N LEU A 189 -20.80 -4.23 -35.24
CA LEU A 189 -21.10 -3.69 -33.92
C LEU A 189 -22.25 -2.69 -34.10
N GLU A 190 -23.50 -3.17 -34.16
CA GLU A 190 -24.65 -2.27 -34.13
C GLU A 190 -24.68 -1.51 -32.78
N ASP A 191 -24.73 -0.18 -32.85
CA ASP A 191 -25.01 0.74 -31.74
C ASP A 191 -23.94 0.95 -30.64
N HIS A 192 -22.66 1.07 -31.01
CA HIS A 192 -21.69 1.73 -30.11
C HIS A 192 -21.69 3.26 -30.24
N LYS A 193 -22.43 3.93 -29.35
CA LYS A 193 -22.18 5.34 -29.02
C LYS A 193 -21.00 5.42 -28.06
N PHE A 194 -19.88 5.98 -28.52
CA PHE A 194 -18.81 6.41 -27.61
C PHE A 194 -19.38 7.43 -26.62
N LYS A 195 -19.33 7.13 -25.32
CA LYS A 195 -19.45 8.17 -24.29
C LYS A 195 -18.14 8.96 -24.29
N ILE A 196 -18.12 10.03 -25.09
CA ILE A 196 -17.21 11.14 -24.88
C ILE A 196 -17.85 11.96 -23.75
N PHE A 197 -17.14 12.07 -22.62
CA PHE A 197 -17.49 13.01 -21.54
C PHE A 197 -17.17 14.44 -21.98
#